data_AF-A0A2K9JZ34-F1
#
_entry.id   AF-A0A2K9JZ34-F1
#
_cell.length_a   1.000
_cell.length_b   1.000
_cell.length_c   1.000
_cell.angle_alpha   90.00
_cell.angle_beta   90.00
_cell.angle_gamma   90.00
#
_symmetry.space_group_name_H-M   'P 1'
#
loop_
_entity.id
_entity.type
_entity.pdbx_description
1 polymer ?
#
loop_
_entity_poly.entity_id
_entity_poly.type
_entity_poly.pdbx_seq_one_letter_code
_entity_poly.pdbx_strand_id
1 'polypeptide(L)'
;MDISLRTYRRWYQQGIVQTDKRPEAERPVPSNKLTVHEQQAIVDVCNEPEFASLPPSQIVPRLLDNNIYLGSVSSFYRVLKAENQLHHRGRSKALRKVAKPTSFTAATPNEV
;
A
#
# COMPACT_ATOMS: atom_id res chain seq x y z
N MET A 1 15.16 9.56 -29.60
CA MET A 1 14.40 10.34 -28.59
C MET A 1 13.35 11.10 -29.35
N ASP A 2 12.11 10.62 -29.37
CA ASP A 2 11.06 11.23 -30.18
C ASP A 2 9.86 11.57 -29.29
N ILE A 3 9.49 12.84 -29.30
CA ILE A 3 8.41 13.38 -28.46
C ILE A 3 7.15 13.32 -29.30
N SER A 4 6.09 12.67 -28.80
CA SER A 4 4.85 12.56 -29.58
C SER A 4 4.22 13.93 -29.86
N LEU A 5 3.56 14.06 -31.01
CA LEU A 5 2.88 15.29 -31.43
C LEU A 5 1.88 15.82 -30.38
N ARG A 6 1.26 14.91 -29.61
CA ARG A 6 0.35 15.26 -28.51
C ARG A 6 1.08 15.95 -27.36
N THR A 7 2.28 15.49 -27.02
CA THR A 7 3.12 16.10 -26.00
C THR A 7 3.66 17.45 -26.48
N TYR A 8 4.07 17.55 -27.74
CA TYR A 8 4.50 18.82 -28.36
C TYR A 8 3.38 19.87 -28.32
N ARG A 9 2.17 19.54 -28.78
CA ARG A 9 1.01 20.47 -28.74
C ARG A 9 0.57 20.85 -27.33
N ARG A 10 0.82 19.98 -26.34
CA ARG A 10 0.51 20.29 -24.93
C ARG A 10 1.51 21.29 -24.35
N TRP A 11 2.78 21.16 -24.69
CA TRP A 11 3.84 22.06 -24.23
C TRP A 11 3.90 23.34 -25.05
N TYR A 12 3.55 23.32 -26.33
CA TYR A 12 3.64 24.49 -27.20
C TYR A 12 2.26 25.12 -27.44
N GLN A 13 2.00 26.26 -26.79
CA GLN A 13 0.80 27.06 -26.98
C GLN A 13 1.17 28.51 -27.31
N GLN A 14 0.57 29.06 -28.38
CA GLN A 14 0.71 30.47 -28.78
C GLN A 14 2.17 30.97 -28.89
N GLY A 15 3.09 30.14 -29.41
CA GLY A 15 4.48 30.54 -29.61
C GLY A 15 5.40 30.36 -28.39
N ILE A 16 4.87 29.88 -27.26
CA ILE A 16 5.60 29.74 -26.01
C ILE A 16 5.58 28.27 -25.58
N VAL A 17 6.76 27.76 -25.20
CA VAL A 17 6.90 26.45 -24.56
C VAL A 17 6.50 26.59 -23.09
N GLN A 18 5.30 26.11 -22.75
CA GLN A 18 4.78 25.97 -21.41
C GLN A 18 5.49 24.84 -20.66
N THR A 19 5.73 25.04 -19.37
CA THR A 19 6.28 24.02 -18.47
C THR A 19 5.31 22.85 -18.28
N ASP A 20 5.81 21.69 -17.85
CA ASP A 20 4.93 20.54 -17.60
C ASP A 20 4.04 20.80 -16.37
N LYS A 21 2.75 21.07 -16.59
CA LYS A 21 1.76 21.33 -15.53
C LYS A 21 1.23 20.08 -14.82
N ARG A 22 1.72 18.89 -15.17
CA ARG A 22 1.31 17.62 -14.52
C ARG A 22 1.56 17.58 -13.00
N PRO A 23 2.66 18.15 -12.47
CA PRO A 23 2.89 18.26 -11.03
C PRO A 23 1.91 19.24 -10.36
N GLU A 24 1.47 20.27 -11.09
CA GLU A 24 0.55 21.32 -10.62
C GLU A 24 -0.93 20.93 -10.76
N ALA A 25 -1.22 19.73 -11.28
CA ALA A 25 -2.60 19.28 -11.47
C ALA A 25 -3.32 19.12 -10.12
N GLU A 26 -4.41 19.88 -9.93
CA GLU A 26 -5.27 19.76 -8.77
C GLU A 26 -5.93 18.38 -8.74
N ARG A 27 -5.69 17.62 -7.65
CA ARG A 27 -6.30 16.31 -7.42
C ARG A 27 -7.28 16.46 -6.26
N PRO A 28 -8.58 16.60 -6.53
CA PRO A 28 -9.56 16.73 -5.46
C PRO A 28 -9.55 15.47 -4.59
N VAL A 29 -9.90 15.67 -3.32
CA VAL A 29 -10.04 14.58 -2.37
C VAL A 29 -11.18 13.66 -2.83
N PRO A 30 -10.96 12.33 -2.89
CA PRO A 30 -12.03 11.42 -3.29
C PRO A 30 -13.18 11.46 -2.27
N SER A 31 -14.42 11.38 -2.76
CA SER A 31 -15.64 11.43 -1.93
C SER A 31 -15.67 10.36 -0.83
N ASN A 32 -15.04 9.21 -1.09
CA ASN A 32 -15.01 8.06 -0.19
C ASN A 32 -13.82 8.09 0.77
N LYS A 33 -13.16 9.24 0.95
CA LYS A 33 -12.06 9.37 1.90
C LYS A 33 -12.64 9.34 3.31
N LEU A 34 -12.15 8.40 4.12
CA LEU A 34 -12.45 8.34 5.54
C LEU A 34 -12.08 9.66 6.22
N THR A 35 -13.02 10.18 6.98
CA THR A 35 -12.82 11.32 7.88
C THR A 35 -11.83 10.95 8.98
N VAL A 36 -11.28 11.96 9.66
CA VAL A 36 -10.35 11.73 10.79
C VAL A 36 -11.04 10.94 11.92
N HIS A 37 -12.32 11.22 12.19
CA HIS A 37 -13.10 10.51 13.21
C HIS A 37 -13.28 9.02 12.88
N GLU A 38 -13.60 8.69 11.62
CA GLU A 38 -13.73 7.30 11.19
C GLU A 38 -12.39 6.55 11.25
N GLN A 39 -11.29 7.22 10.90
CA GLN A 39 -9.95 6.64 11.02
C GLN A 39 -9.61 6.36 12.49
N GLN A 40 -9.92 7.29 13.40
CA GLN A 40 -9.68 7.10 14.82
C GLN A 40 -10.52 5.95 15.38
N ALA A 41 -11.80 5.86 15.02
CA ALA A 41 -12.66 4.74 15.43
C ALA A 41 -12.10 3.38 15.00
N ILE A 42 -11.53 3.28 13.79
CA ILE A 42 -10.84 2.06 13.33
C ILE A 42 -9.65 1.73 14.23
N VAL A 43 -8.83 2.73 14.57
CA VAL A 43 -7.64 2.56 15.42
C VAL A 43 -8.02 2.15 16.83
N ASP A 44 -9.06 2.76 17.40
CA ASP A 44 -9.54 2.47 18.74
C ASP A 44 -10.02 1.01 18.83
N VAL A 45 -10.86 0.57 17.89
CA VAL A 45 -11.33 -0.82 17.80
C VAL A 45 -10.17 -1.79 17.61
N CYS A 46 -9.18 -1.48 16.78
CA CYS A 46 -8.02 -2.35 16.61
C CYS A 46 -7.15 -2.46 17.89
N ASN A 47 -7.19 -1.47 18.77
CA ASN A 47 -6.43 -1.44 20.02
C ASN A 47 -7.21 -1.94 21.24
N GLU A 48 -8.52 -2.21 21.11
CA GLU A 48 -9.29 -2.86 22.16
C GLU A 48 -8.72 -4.25 22.48
N PRO A 49 -8.75 -4.67 23.76
CA PRO A 49 -8.13 -5.91 24.19
C PRO A 49 -8.67 -7.17 23.48
N GLU A 50 -9.92 -7.13 23.04
CA GLU A 50 -10.55 -8.23 22.27
C GLU A 50 -9.92 -8.40 20.88
N PHE A 51 -9.58 -7.29 20.22
CA PHE A 51 -9.11 -7.26 18.82
C PHE A 51 -7.60 -7.03 18.70
N ALA A 52 -6.94 -6.61 19.78
CA ALA A 52 -5.52 -6.22 19.80
C ALA A 52 -4.55 -7.30 19.31
N SER A 53 -4.95 -8.58 19.29
CA SER A 53 -4.13 -9.70 18.81
C SER A 53 -4.55 -10.21 17.43
N LEU A 54 -5.65 -9.72 16.86
CA LEU A 54 -6.27 -10.24 15.65
C LEU A 54 -5.89 -9.39 14.43
N PRO A 55 -5.75 -10.00 13.23
CA PRO A 55 -5.56 -9.26 12.00
C PRO A 55 -6.88 -8.61 11.54
N PRO A 56 -6.82 -7.51 10.75
CA PRO A 56 -8.00 -6.88 10.17
C PRO A 56 -8.94 -7.81 9.40
N SER A 57 -8.42 -8.89 8.81
CA SER A 57 -9.22 -9.91 8.13
C SER A 57 -10.13 -10.72 9.06
N GLN A 58 -9.84 -10.75 10.36
CA GLN A 58 -10.66 -11.39 11.39
C GLN A 58 -11.51 -10.37 12.17
N ILE A 59 -11.01 -9.14 12.35
CA ILE A 59 -11.73 -8.06 13.05
C ILE A 59 -12.98 -7.66 12.26
N VAL A 60 -12.86 -7.41 10.95
CA VAL A 60 -13.97 -6.92 10.13
C VAL A 60 -15.18 -7.86 10.15
N PRO A 61 -15.05 -9.18 9.94
CA PRO A 61 -16.17 -10.11 10.09
C PRO A 61 -16.85 -10.04 11.47
N ARG A 62 -16.09 -10.00 12.56
CA ARG A 62 -16.66 -9.92 13.92
C ARG A 62 -17.43 -8.62 14.17
N LEU A 63 -16.96 -7.50 13.63
CA LEU A 63 -17.70 -6.24 13.69
C LEU A 63 -19.01 -6.33 12.92
N LEU A 64 -19.01 -6.99 11.76
CA LEU A 64 -20.22 -7.22 10.97
C LEU A 64 -21.21 -8.13 11.69
N ASP A 65 -20.73 -9.14 12.42
CA ASP A 65 -21.59 -9.98 13.28
C ASP A 65 -22.31 -9.14 14.35
N ASN A 66 -21.64 -8.10 14.84
CA ASN A 66 -22.22 -7.10 15.75
C ASN A 66 -22.98 -5.96 15.03
N ASN A 67 -23.20 -6.08 13.72
CA ASN A 67 -23.87 -5.10 12.85
C ASN A 67 -23.18 -3.72 12.81
N ILE A 68 -21.85 -3.69 13.00
CA ILE A 68 -21.01 -2.48 12.98
C ILE A 68 -20.15 -2.49 11.71
N TYR A 69 -20.26 -1.44 10.89
CA TYR A 69 -19.42 -1.26 9.70
C TYR A 69 -18.60 0.03 9.76
N LEU A 70 -17.29 -0.12 9.87
CA LEU A 70 -16.32 1.00 9.87
C LEU A 70 -15.56 1.12 8.54
N GLY A 71 -15.53 0.06 7.74
CA GLY A 71 -14.84 0.03 6.45
C GLY A 71 -14.45 -1.38 6.01
N SER A 72 -13.95 -1.48 4.78
CA SER A 72 -13.42 -2.73 4.24
C SER A 72 -12.11 -3.15 4.89
N VAL A 73 -11.75 -4.44 4.78
CA VAL A 73 -10.46 -4.98 5.23
C VAL A 73 -9.27 -4.17 4.68
N SER A 74 -9.33 -3.75 3.42
CA SER A 74 -8.28 -2.93 2.80
C SER A 74 -8.19 -1.52 3.40
N SER A 75 -9.32 -0.93 3.80
CA SER A 75 -9.33 0.36 4.50
C SER A 75 -8.69 0.26 5.88
N PHE A 76 -8.96 -0.81 6.64
CA PHE A 76 -8.30 -1.06 7.92
C PHE A 76 -6.78 -1.15 7.76
N TYR A 77 -6.29 -1.94 6.80
CA TYR A 77 -4.85 -2.00 6.52
C TYR A 77 -4.27 -0.64 6.12
N ARG A 78 -4.99 0.16 5.33
CA ARG A 78 -4.53 1.50 4.94
C ARG A 78 -4.41 2.44 6.14
N VAL A 79 -5.39 2.43 7.06
CA VAL A 79 -5.37 3.25 8.28
C VAL A 79 -4.26 2.79 9.22
N LEU A 80 -4.17 1.50 9.53
CA LEU A 80 -3.10 0.96 10.39
C LEU A 80 -1.70 1.19 9.81
N LYS A 81 -1.57 1.23 8.48
CA LYS A 81 -0.31 1.59 7.82
C LYS A 81 0.04 3.07 8.02
N ALA A 82 -0.94 3.96 7.95
CA ALA A 82 -0.76 5.39 8.19
C ALA A 82 -0.35 5.67 9.64
N GLU A 83 -0.95 4.95 10.59
CA GLU A 83 -0.62 5.00 12.02
C GLU A 83 0.63 4.19 12.41
N ASN A 84 1.32 3.60 11.43
CA ASN A 84 2.51 2.78 11.63
C ASN A 84 2.32 1.59 12.59
N GLN A 85 1.11 1.01 12.68
CA GLN A 85 0.77 -0.12 13.57
C GLN A 85 0.89 -1.50 12.88
N LEU A 86 1.25 -1.53 11.60
CA LEU A 86 1.51 -2.78 10.85
C LEU A 86 2.94 -3.28 11.08
N HIS A 87 3.26 -3.61 12.32
CA HIS A 87 4.53 -4.26 12.65
C HIS A 87 4.41 -5.78 12.58
N HIS A 88 5.52 -6.44 12.26
CA HIS A 88 5.59 -7.89 12.33
C HIS A 88 5.33 -8.34 13.78
N ARG A 89 4.21 -9.01 14.00
CA ARG A 89 3.89 -9.66 15.27
C ARG A 89 4.66 -10.96 15.36
N GLY A 90 5.91 -10.89 15.83
CA GLY A 90 6.74 -12.05 16.09
C GLY A 90 8.21 -11.69 16.27
N ARG A 91 8.96 -12.59 16.92
CA ARG A 91 10.43 -12.56 16.94
C ARG A 91 11.05 -13.04 15.62
N SER A 92 10.23 -13.24 14.58
CA SER A 92 10.72 -13.63 13.27
C SER A 92 11.61 -12.51 12.73
N LYS A 93 12.88 -12.84 12.49
CA LYS A 93 13.79 -11.91 11.81
C LYS A 93 13.20 -11.59 10.44
N ALA A 94 13.31 -10.33 10.03
CA ALA A 94 12.99 -9.91 8.67
C ALA A 94 13.68 -10.86 7.68
N LEU A 95 12.97 -11.20 6.59
CA LEU A 95 13.47 -12.14 5.60
C LEU A 95 14.82 -11.64 5.07
N ARG A 96 15.90 -12.39 5.35
CA ARG A 96 17.22 -12.08 4.83
C ARG A 96 17.25 -12.43 3.35
N LYS A 97 17.67 -11.49 2.50
CA LYS A 97 18.01 -11.78 1.11
C LYS A 97 19.26 -12.67 1.10
N VAL A 98 19.08 -13.98 0.98
CA VAL A 98 20.18 -14.94 0.83
C VAL A 98 20.35 -15.21 -0.67
N ALA A 99 21.59 -15.19 -1.15
CA ALA A 99 21.89 -15.59 -2.52
C ALA A 99 21.44 -17.05 -2.73
N LYS A 100 21.05 -17.39 -3.96
CA LYS A 100 20.79 -18.80 -4.29
C LYS A 100 22.05 -19.61 -4.01
N PRO A 101 21.94 -20.83 -3.47
CA PRO A 101 23.11 -21.69 -3.29
C PRO A 101 23.80 -21.90 -4.64
N THR A 102 25.14 -21.93 -4.64
CA THR A 102 25.95 -22.25 -5.82
C THR A 102 25.58 -23.65 -6.29
N SER A 103 24.91 -23.75 -7.43
CA SER A 103 24.63 -25.03 -8.08
C SER A 103 25.79 -25.39 -8.98
N PHE A 104 26.42 -26.54 -8.72
CA PHE A 104 27.34 -27.18 -9.65
C PHE A 104 26.53 -28.05 -10.61
N THR A 105 26.79 -27.93 -11.92
CA THR A 105 26.18 -28.79 -12.93
C THR A 105 27.30 -29.58 -13.59
N ALA A 106 27.36 -30.88 -13.31
CA ALA A 106 28.27 -31.79 -13.98
C ALA A 106 27.76 -32.09 -15.39
N ALA A 107 28.55 -31.80 -16.40
CA ALA A 107 28.22 -32.13 -17.79
C ALA A 107 28.72 -33.53 -18.15
N THR A 108 29.65 -34.09 -17.37
CA THR A 108 30.32 -35.36 -17.66
C THR A 108 30.46 -36.27 -16.42
N PRO A 109 30.60 -37.60 -16.60
CA PRO A 109 30.88 -38.52 -15.50
C PRO A 109 32.22 -38.18 -14.82
N ASN A 110 32.23 -38.13 -13.48
CA ASN A 110 33.36 -37.76 -12.61
C ASN A 110 33.75 -36.27 -12.57
N GLU A 111 32.79 -35.37 -12.82
CA GLU A 111 32.97 -33.92 -12.61
C GLU A 111 32.37 -33.49 -11.26
N VAL A 112 33.11 -32.68 -10.49
CA VAL A 112 32.73 -32.09 -9.18
C VAL A 112 32.64 -30.58 -9.26
#